data_AF-A0A947WP83-F1
#
_entry.id   AF-A0A947WP83-F1
#
_cell.length_a   1.000
_cell.length_b   1.000
_cell.length_c   1.000
_cell.angle_alpha   90.00
_cell.angle_beta   90.00
_cell.angle_gamma   90.00
#
_symmetry.space_group_name_H-M   'P 1'
#
loop_
_entity.id
_entity.type
_entity.pdbx_description
1 polymer ?
#
loop_
_entity_poly.entity_id
_entity_poly.type
_entity_poly.pdbx_seq_one_letter_code
_entity_poly.pdbx_strand_id
1 'polypeptide(L)'
;MFPNEKGLSLEEVKSNQQKFGLNILPEKRPPSAFSLVLEQLKSPLIYVLLFACAITIVIGHYPDALIIFVAVLVNTVLGFIQENKASNA
;
A
#
# COMPACT_ATOMS: atom_id res chain seq x y z
N MET A 1 9.12 44.28 -13.57
CA MET A 1 8.78 44.32 -12.13
C MET A 1 9.74 43.36 -11.45
N PHE A 2 10.80 43.87 -10.84
CA PHE A 2 11.83 43.03 -10.21
C PHE A 2 11.26 42.44 -8.91
N PRO A 3 11.46 41.14 -8.63
CA PRO A 3 10.97 40.53 -7.40
C PRO A 3 11.65 41.19 -6.20
N ASN A 4 10.87 41.40 -5.15
CA ASN A 4 11.33 41.94 -3.88
C ASN A 4 12.45 41.02 -3.33
N GLU A 5 13.69 41.52 -3.26
CA GLU A 5 14.85 40.73 -2.79
C GLU A 5 14.84 40.48 -1.27
N LYS A 6 13.91 41.12 -0.55
CA LYS A 6 13.67 40.88 0.87
C LYS A 6 12.58 39.82 1.01
N GLY A 7 12.97 38.63 1.46
CA GLY A 7 12.04 37.55 1.81
C GLY A 7 11.12 37.91 2.99
N LEU A 8 10.30 36.95 3.40
CA LEU A 8 9.32 37.13 4.49
C LEU A 8 10.00 37.40 5.83
N SER A 9 9.35 38.23 6.66
CA SER A 9 9.75 38.45 8.04
C SER A 9 9.44 37.21 8.91
N LEU A 10 10.12 37.07 10.05
CA LEU A 10 9.87 35.96 10.99
C LEU A 10 8.42 35.94 11.51
N GLU A 11 7.79 37.11 11.61
CA GLU A 11 6.40 37.25 12.04
C GLU A 11 5.43 36.76 10.95
N GLU A 12 5.71 37.10 9.68
CA GLU A 12 4.96 36.60 8.53
C GLU A 12 5.10 35.09 8.38
N VAL A 13 6.30 34.54 8.59
CA VAL A 13 6.54 33.09 8.58
C VAL A 13 5.71 32.40 9.66
N LYS A 14 5.72 32.90 10.91
CA LYS A 14 4.91 32.32 12.00
C LYS A 14 3.41 32.41 11.73
N SER A 15 2.93 33.55 11.26
CA SER A 15 1.52 33.75 10.90
C SER A 15 1.08 32.78 9.79
N ASN A 16 1.92 32.61 8.76
CA ASN A 16 1.67 31.67 7.69
C ASN A 16 1.69 30.22 8.17
N GLN A 17 2.63 29.82 9.03
CA GLN A 17 2.66 28.47 9.61
C GLN A 17 1.45 28.17 10.50
N GLN A 18 0.93 29.16 11.23
CA GLN A 18 -0.30 28.98 12.01
C GLN A 18 -1.54 28.80 11.12
N LYS A 19 -1.58 29.50 9.98
CA LYS A 19 -2.72 29.48 9.05
C LYS A 19 -2.72 28.24 8.14
N PHE A 20 -1.55 27.84 7.65
CA PHE A 20 -1.41 26.80 6.63
C PHE A 20 -0.79 25.51 7.16
N GLY A 21 -0.26 25.52 8.38
CA GLY A 21 0.54 24.42 8.91
C GLY A 21 1.95 24.42 8.33
N LEU A 22 2.72 23.41 8.72
CA LEU A 22 4.03 23.15 8.13
C LEU A 22 3.83 22.58 6.72
N ASN A 23 4.69 22.99 5.79
CA ASN A 23 4.72 22.42 4.43
C ASN A 23 5.38 21.03 4.46
N ILE A 24 4.72 20.07 5.10
CA ILE A 24 5.14 18.68 5.24
C ILE A 24 4.01 17.81 4.73
N LEU A 25 4.33 16.89 3.82
CA LEU A 25 3.36 15.91 3.33
C LEU A 25 3.07 14.88 4.43
N PRO A 26 1.81 14.50 4.63
CA PRO A 26 1.46 13.48 5.61
C PRO A 26 2.09 12.14 5.21
N GLU A 27 2.93 11.60 6.09
CA GLU A 27 3.57 10.30 5.90
C GLU A 27 2.52 9.19 6.07
N LYS A 28 2.16 8.52 4.97
CA LYS A 28 1.30 7.34 5.04
C LYS A 28 2.09 6.21 5.69
N ARG A 29 1.53 5.61 6.74
CA ARG A 29 2.13 4.41 7.34
C ARG A 29 2.14 3.30 6.28
N PRO A 30 3.27 2.60 6.07
CA PRO A 30 3.29 1.46 5.17
C PRO A 30 2.26 0.43 5.65
N PRO A 31 1.45 -0.15 4.75
CA PRO A 31 0.48 -1.16 5.14
C PRO A 31 1.19 -2.36 5.75
N SER A 32 0.63 -2.88 6.84
CA SER A 32 1.12 -4.10 7.47
C SER A 32 0.92 -5.32 6.56
N ALA A 33 1.73 -6.36 6.74
CA ALA A 33 1.54 -7.63 6.01
C ALA A 33 0.11 -8.19 6.18
N PHE A 34 -0.48 -8.02 7.37
CA PHE A 34 -1.85 -8.46 7.65
C PHE A 34 -2.91 -7.64 6.88
N SER A 35 -2.74 -6.32 6.77
CA SER A 35 -3.67 -5.48 6.01
C SER A 35 -3.65 -5.79 4.51
N LEU A 36 -2.48 -6.12 3.95
CA LEU A 36 -2.38 -6.54 2.55
C LEU A 36 -3.07 -7.88 2.30
N VAL A 37 -2.94 -8.84 3.22
CA VAL A 37 -3.69 -10.11 3.11
C VAL A 37 -5.20 -9.85 3.12
N LEU A 38 -5.69 -9.01 4.04
CA LEU A 38 -7.10 -8.60 4.11
C LEU A 38 -7.58 -7.90 2.83
N GLU A 39 -6.71 -7.14 2.19
CA GLU A 39 -7.01 -6.45 0.93
C GLU A 39 -7.02 -7.43 -0.25
N GLN A 40 -6.04 -8.36 -0.30
CA GLN A 40 -6.03 -9.46 -1.26
C GLN A 40 -7.28 -10.32 -1.15
N LEU A 41 -7.80 -10.56 0.06
CA LEU A 41 -9.04 -11.30 0.30
C LEU A 41 -10.28 -10.63 -0.31
N LYS A 42 -10.22 -9.32 -0.61
CA LYS A 42 -11.31 -8.59 -1.29
C LYS A 42 -11.18 -8.60 -2.82
N SER A 43 -10.07 -9.11 -3.36
CA SER A 43 -9.83 -9.13 -4.81
C SER A 43 -10.68 -10.18 -5.51
N PRO A 44 -11.36 -9.86 -6.63
CA PRO A 44 -12.10 -10.85 -7.42
C PRO A 44 -11.28 -12.08 -7.80
N LEU A 45 -9.98 -11.90 -8.04
CA LEU A 45 -9.06 -12.98 -8.38
C LEU A 45 -8.93 -14.00 -7.23
N ILE A 46 -8.91 -13.54 -5.98
CA ILE A 46 -8.77 -14.43 -4.82
C ILE A 46 -9.97 -15.36 -4.68
N TYR A 47 -11.18 -14.90 -5.04
CA TYR A 47 -12.38 -15.73 -4.98
C TYR A 47 -12.30 -16.88 -5.99
N VAL A 48 -11.73 -16.63 -7.17
CA VAL A 48 -11.44 -17.68 -8.15
C VAL A 48 -10.43 -18.69 -7.60
N LEU A 49 -9.35 -18.23 -6.97
CA LEU A 49 -8.34 -19.12 -6.37
C LEU A 49 -8.91 -19.93 -5.19
N LEU A 50 -9.73 -19.31 -4.33
CA LEU A 50 -10.38 -19.99 -3.22
C LEU A 50 -11.36 -21.05 -3.72
N PHE A 51 -12.13 -20.75 -4.76
CA PHE A 51 -13.03 -21.70 -5.39
C PHE A 51 -12.27 -22.87 -6.04
N ALA A 52 -11.20 -22.59 -6.77
CA ALA A 52 -10.33 -23.62 -7.33
C ALA A 52 -9.71 -24.49 -6.23
N CYS A 53 -9.18 -23.88 -5.16
CA CYS A 53 -8.62 -24.59 -4.02
C CYS A 53 -9.66 -25.51 -3.35
N ALA A 54 -10.89 -25.02 -3.15
CA ALA A 54 -11.98 -25.84 -2.60
C ALA A 54 -12.26 -27.07 -3.47
N ILE A 55 -12.36 -26.89 -4.79
CA ILE A 55 -12.55 -28.02 -5.72
C ILE A 55 -11.37 -29.00 -5.64
N THR A 56 -10.14 -28.49 -5.71
CA THR A 56 -8.91 -29.28 -5.66
C THR A 56 -8.80 -30.13 -4.39
N ILE A 57 -9.17 -29.57 -3.23
CA ILE A 57 -9.21 -30.30 -1.95
C ILE A 57 -10.26 -31.41 -1.99
N VAL A 58 -11.45 -31.14 -2.54
CA VAL A 58 -12.52 -32.14 -2.67
C VAL A 58 -12.09 -33.30 -3.56
N ILE A 59 -11.30 -33.04 -4.61
CA ILE A 59 -10.73 -34.08 -5.49
C ILE A 59 -9.54 -34.79 -4.82
N GLY A 60 -8.99 -34.24 -3.73
CA GLY A 60 -7.86 -34.82 -2.98
C GLY A 60 -6.48 -34.48 -3.55
N HIS A 61 -6.39 -33.47 -4.43
CA HIS A 61 -5.14 -33.06 -5.09
C HIS A 61 -4.36 -32.03 -4.25
N TYR A 62 -3.78 -32.49 -3.14
CA TYR A 62 -3.00 -31.63 -2.24
C TYR A 62 -1.81 -30.88 -2.91
N PRO A 63 -1.08 -31.45 -3.89
CA PRO A 63 -0.01 -30.72 -4.58
C PRO A 63 -0.50 -29.47 -5.31
N ASP A 64 -1.69 -29.54 -5.91
CA ASP A 64 -2.28 -28.41 -6.65
C ASP A 64 -2.73 -27.32 -5.67
N ALA A 65 -3.29 -27.71 -4.52
CA ALA A 65 -3.63 -26.75 -3.45
C ALA A 65 -2.38 -26.03 -2.91
N LEU A 66 -1.24 -26.74 -2.79
CA LEU A 66 0.04 -26.15 -2.39
C LEU A 66 0.52 -25.10 -3.41
N ILE A 67 0.40 -25.39 -4.71
CA ILE A 67 0.77 -24.44 -5.77
C ILE A 67 -0.06 -23.15 -5.67
N ILE A 68 -1.39 -23.28 -5.49
CA ILE A 68 -2.29 -22.14 -5.32
C ILE A 68 -1.89 -21.32 -4.07
N PHE A 69 -1.59 -21.98 -2.96
CA PHE A 69 -1.16 -21.31 -1.74
C PHE A 69 0.15 -20.53 -1.93
N VAL A 70 1.15 -21.13 -2.58
CA VAL A 70 2.42 -20.45 -2.89
C VAL A 70 2.19 -19.25 -3.82
N ALA A 71 1.33 -19.37 -4.82
CA ALA A 71 1.01 -18.25 -5.72
C ALA A 71 0.38 -17.06 -4.97
N VAL A 72 -0.54 -17.31 -4.03
CA VAL A 72 -1.10 -16.26 -3.16
C VAL A 72 -0.01 -15.60 -2.32
N LEU A 73 0.87 -16.39 -1.72
CA LEU A 73 1.95 -15.89 -0.87
C LEU A 73 2.92 -15.00 -1.67
N VAL A 74 3.31 -15.43 -2.89
CA VAL A 74 4.13 -14.62 -3.80
C VAL A 74 3.42 -13.31 -4.16
N ASN A 75 2.14 -13.35 -4.50
CA ASN A 75 1.37 -12.15 -4.81
C ASN A 75 1.32 -11.16 -3.64
N THR A 76 1.15 -11.64 -2.41
CA THR A 76 1.17 -10.79 -1.22
C THR A 76 2.54 -10.15 -1.00
N VAL A 77 3.63 -10.92 -1.14
CA VAL A 77 5.00 -10.38 -0.97
C VAL A 77 5.34 -9.37 -2.05
N LEU A 78 5.02 -9.66 -3.31
CA LEU A 78 5.23 -8.72 -4.41
C LEU A 78 4.39 -7.45 -4.25
N GLY A 79 3.13 -7.57 -3.81
CA GLY A 79 2.27 -6.44 -3.48
C GLY A 79 2.87 -5.56 -2.38
N PHE A 80 3.36 -6.15 -1.29
CA PHE A 80 4.03 -5.42 -0.22
C PHE A 80 5.26 -4.65 -0.72
N ILE A 81 6.11 -5.29 -1.53
CA ILE A 81 7.30 -4.65 -2.09
C ILE A 81 6.93 -3.54 -3.07
N GLN A 82 5.91 -3.74 -3.92
CA GLN A 82 5.45 -2.74 -4.88
C GLN A 82 4.88 -1.50 -4.19
N GLU A 83 4.06 -1.68 -3.16
CA GLU A 83 3.48 -0.59 -2.37
C GLU A 83 4.58 0.20 -1.64
N ASN A 84 5.54 -0.51 -1.03
CA ASN A 84 6.65 0.12 -0.33
C ASN A 84 7.61 0.86 -1.28
N LYS A 85 7.71 0.44 -2.53
CA LYS A 85 8.40 1.21 -3.58
C LYS A 85 7.59 2.42 -4.03
N ALA A 86 6.28 2.30 -4.21
CA ALA A 86 5.41 3.39 -4.63
C ALA A 86 5.31 4.49 -3.57
N SER A 87 5.40 4.16 -2.29
CA SER A 87 5.46 5.13 -1.19
C SER A 87 6.80 5.87 -1.08
N ASN A 88 7.86 5.38 -1.75
CA ASN A 88 9.20 5.96 -1.73
C ASN A 88 9.54 6.75 -3.02
N ALA A 89 8.55 7.01 -3.88
CA ALA A 89 8.66 7.82 -5.10
C ALA A 89 7.79 9.07 -4.99
#